data_AF-A0AAD7UBQ3-F1
#
_entry.id   AF-A0AAD7UBQ3-F1
#
_cell.length_a   1.000
_cell.length_b   1.000
_cell.length_c   1.000
_cell.angle_alpha   90.00
_cell.angle_beta   90.00
_cell.angle_gamma   90.00
#
_symmetry.space_group_name_H-M   'P 1'
#
loop_
_entity.id
_entity.type
_entity.pdbx_description
1 polymer ?
#
loop_
_entity_poly.entity_id
_entity_poly.type
_entity_poly.pdbx_seq_one_letter_code
_entity_poly.pdbx_strand_id
1 'polypeptide(L)'
;MARKKRCELGASCPYQHEGQHQAEYYHTASPARREGRRGRRLGGAGATTTARRGATTAARRGSSRQTPQRTPRATSRRSPIVIDDSPDRTASLDDDDVELISPPPRARSVPEAPKGRSYEEDLAKALALSKADNDRAIARAQDAEFEASLAEDRRKASKRDRDDLERREQAELERALAASKEEDDRARDTRKRAKKAEFQTVQEPTDDVVRVRLRLPDGRALERRFDRSTASLADLRDFVEAMASTAPKNFALVDAASRNRITGDGSLATLASGASIALLVVDVDA
;
A
#
# COMPACT_ATOMS: atom_id res chain seq x y z
N MET A 1 -16.88 -34.00 58.31
CA MET A 1 -16.88 -32.64 58.93
C MET A 1 -15.83 -31.78 58.22
N ALA A 2 -16.02 -30.46 58.17
CA ALA A 2 -15.23 -29.40 57.48
C ALA A 2 -15.60 -29.19 55.99
N ARG A 3 -16.63 -28.39 55.67
CA ARG A 3 -16.78 -26.90 55.63
C ARG A 3 -16.20 -26.25 54.36
N LYS A 4 -17.14 -25.94 53.46
CA LYS A 4 -17.13 -24.87 52.44
C LYS A 4 -16.55 -23.56 53.00
N LYS A 5 -15.74 -22.86 52.19
CA LYS A 5 -15.62 -21.40 52.27
C LYS A 5 -15.80 -20.80 50.87
N ARG A 6 -16.80 -19.93 50.76
CA ARG A 6 -17.01 -18.96 49.69
C ARG A 6 -15.88 -17.93 49.72
N CYS A 7 -15.44 -17.50 48.55
CA CYS A 7 -14.84 -16.18 48.37
C CYS A 7 -15.81 -15.36 47.50
N GLU A 8 -16.48 -14.41 48.13
CA GLU A 8 -17.16 -13.28 47.50
C GLU A 8 -16.24 -12.05 47.62
N LEU A 9 -16.55 -11.03 46.79
CA LEU A 9 -16.01 -9.66 46.79
C LEU A 9 -14.68 -9.52 46.02
N GLY A 10 -14.57 -8.76 44.92
CA GLY A 10 -15.30 -7.54 44.55
C GLY A 10 -14.45 -6.33 44.95
N ALA A 11 -13.52 -5.92 44.09
CA ALA A 11 -12.88 -4.62 44.16
C ALA A 11 -12.31 -4.24 42.77
N SER A 12 -12.96 -3.26 42.16
CA SER A 12 -12.53 -2.52 40.99
C SER A 12 -11.34 -1.62 41.33
N CYS A 13 -10.22 -1.79 40.64
CA CYS A 13 -9.12 -0.82 40.65
C CYS A 13 -9.16 0.01 39.36
N PRO A 14 -9.39 1.34 39.42
CA PRO A 14 -9.08 2.21 38.29
C PRO A 14 -7.56 2.48 38.27
N TYR A 15 -6.87 1.89 37.30
CA TYR A 15 -5.45 2.13 37.04
C TYR A 15 -5.31 3.49 36.35
N GLN A 16 -4.79 4.49 37.07
CA GLN A 16 -4.39 5.76 36.48
C GLN A 16 -3.07 5.54 35.73
N HIS A 17 -3.11 5.66 34.40
CA HIS A 17 -1.92 5.70 33.57
C HIS A 17 -1.43 7.15 33.51
N GLU A 18 -0.45 7.50 34.35
CA GLU A 18 0.37 8.69 34.14
C GLU A 18 1.31 8.41 32.96
N GLY A 19 1.03 9.09 31.83
CA GLY A 19 1.88 9.06 30.64
C GLY A 19 3.19 9.80 30.91
N GLN A 20 4.24 9.03 31.20
CA GLN A 20 5.61 9.52 31.22
C GLN A 20 6.03 9.96 29.80
N HIS A 21 6.23 11.25 29.62
CA HIS A 21 6.99 11.80 28.50
C HIS A 21 8.46 11.36 28.63
N GLN A 22 8.86 10.36 27.85
CA GLN A 22 10.29 10.11 27.61
C GLN A 22 10.74 10.93 26.41
N ALA A 23 11.61 11.89 26.69
CA ALA A 23 12.39 12.63 25.72
C ALA A 23 13.42 11.70 25.08
N GLU A 24 13.23 11.35 23.81
CA GLU A 24 14.24 10.60 23.07
C GLU A 24 15.31 11.56 22.54
N TYR A 25 16.54 11.17 22.90
CA TYR A 25 17.81 11.77 22.57
C TYR A 25 18.08 11.79 21.06
N TYR A 26 18.56 12.93 20.56
CA TYR A 26 19.20 13.05 19.25
C TYR A 26 20.49 12.23 19.20
N HIS A 27 20.51 11.15 18.42
CA HIS A 27 21.76 10.54 17.95
C HIS A 27 22.20 11.20 16.64
N THR A 28 23.20 12.09 16.74
CA THR A 28 23.95 12.62 15.60
C THR A 28 24.84 11.51 15.02
N ALA A 29 24.47 10.97 13.86
CA ALA A 29 25.32 10.04 13.10
C ALA A 29 26.34 10.80 12.25
N SER A 30 27.61 10.59 12.55
CA SER A 30 28.78 11.05 11.77
C SER A 30 28.82 10.44 10.36
N PRO A 31 29.19 11.20 9.30
CA PRO A 31 29.41 10.65 7.98
C PRO A 31 30.81 10.02 7.87
N ALA A 32 30.86 8.72 7.63
CA ALA A 32 32.10 8.00 7.32
C ALA A 32 32.59 8.36 5.91
N ARG A 33 33.82 8.89 5.84
CA ARG A 33 34.59 9.15 4.63
C ARG A 33 34.76 7.87 3.81
N ARG A 34 34.37 7.91 2.53
CA ARG A 34 34.64 6.86 1.54
C ARG A 34 35.83 7.30 0.67
N GLU A 35 37.04 7.06 1.16
CA GLU A 35 38.27 7.27 0.38
C GLU A 35 38.68 6.00 -0.38
N GLY A 36 38.79 6.16 -1.70
CA GLY A 36 39.62 5.47 -2.67
C GLY A 36 40.19 4.07 -2.38
N ARG A 37 39.78 3.10 -3.20
CA ARG A 37 40.69 2.02 -3.63
C ARG A 37 40.83 1.99 -5.14
N ARG A 38 41.97 2.55 -5.57
CA ARG A 38 42.54 2.38 -6.92
C ARG A 38 43.17 0.99 -7.03
N GLY A 39 42.91 0.35 -8.17
CA GLY A 39 43.88 -0.37 -9.00
C GLY A 39 44.67 -1.53 -8.39
N ARG A 40 44.42 -2.74 -8.92
CA ARG A 40 45.48 -3.69 -9.32
C ARG A 40 44.93 -4.60 -10.40
N ARG A 41 45.27 -4.29 -11.66
CA ARG A 41 45.24 -5.26 -12.76
C ARG A 41 46.49 -6.11 -12.62
N LEU A 42 46.33 -7.40 -12.37
CA LEU A 42 47.37 -8.39 -12.60
C LEU A 42 47.12 -9.02 -13.95
N GLY A 43 48.10 -8.88 -14.84
CA GLY A 43 48.21 -9.70 -16.03
C GLY A 43 48.58 -11.13 -15.64
N GLY A 44 48.08 -12.07 -16.42
CA GLY A 44 48.42 -13.49 -16.35
C GLY A 44 48.14 -14.11 -17.71
N ALA A 45 49.21 -14.51 -18.37
CA ALA A 45 49.26 -14.96 -19.75
C ALA A 45 48.77 -16.41 -19.94
N GLY A 46 48.33 -16.70 -21.17
CA GLY A 46 48.81 -17.87 -21.92
C GLY A 46 48.02 -19.18 -21.81
N ALA A 47 47.42 -19.58 -22.95
CA ALA A 47 47.48 -20.92 -23.59
C ALA A 47 46.19 -21.15 -24.41
N THR A 48 46.18 -20.88 -25.72
CA THR A 48 46.31 -21.88 -26.81
C THR A 48 45.40 -23.11 -26.69
N THR A 49 44.41 -23.23 -27.57
CA THR A 49 44.00 -24.45 -28.34
C THR A 49 42.87 -24.02 -29.29
N THR A 50 43.17 -23.71 -30.56
CA THR A 50 42.96 -24.58 -31.74
C THR A 50 41.49 -24.87 -32.09
N ALA A 51 41.00 -24.06 -33.04
CA ALA A 51 40.17 -24.39 -34.20
C ALA A 51 39.07 -25.48 -34.10
N ARG A 52 37.83 -25.08 -34.40
CA ARG A 52 37.13 -25.70 -35.54
C ARG A 52 36.14 -24.76 -36.22
N ARG A 53 36.29 -24.72 -37.55
CA ARG A 53 35.50 -24.00 -38.54
C ARG A 53 34.06 -24.51 -38.58
N GLY A 54 33.13 -23.61 -38.83
CA GLY A 54 31.76 -23.88 -39.25
C GLY A 54 31.17 -22.57 -39.78
N ALA A 55 31.41 -22.32 -41.06
CA ALA A 55 30.99 -21.12 -41.77
C ALA A 55 29.56 -21.28 -42.33
N THR A 56 29.03 -20.13 -42.78
CA THR A 56 27.90 -19.97 -43.72
C THR A 56 26.50 -20.16 -43.09
N THR A 57 25.47 -19.33 -43.31
CA THR A 57 25.26 -18.26 -44.29
C THR A 57 24.08 -17.38 -43.84
N ALA A 58 24.21 -16.09 -44.13
CA ALA A 58 23.23 -15.16 -44.68
C ALA A 58 21.76 -15.07 -44.19
N ALA A 59 21.37 -13.79 -44.15
CA ALA A 59 20.02 -13.25 -44.36
C ALA A 59 19.09 -13.36 -43.14
N ARG A 60 18.32 -12.35 -42.77
CA ARG A 60 17.77 -11.25 -43.56
C ARG A 60 17.31 -10.16 -42.61
N ARG A 61 17.52 -8.91 -43.02
CA ARG A 61 17.00 -7.70 -42.39
C ARG A 61 15.48 -7.81 -42.22
N GLY A 62 15.01 -7.66 -40.99
CA GLY A 62 13.61 -7.45 -40.63
C GLY A 62 13.50 -6.27 -39.67
N SER A 63 13.81 -5.07 -40.16
CA SER A 63 13.52 -3.81 -39.47
C SER A 63 12.00 -3.58 -39.52
N SER A 64 11.27 -4.15 -38.56
CA SER A 64 9.89 -3.74 -38.32
C SER A 64 9.93 -2.43 -37.53
N ARG A 65 9.71 -1.34 -38.25
CA ARG A 65 9.28 -0.08 -37.65
C ARG A 65 8.01 -0.35 -36.85
N GLN A 66 8.13 -0.54 -35.54
CA GLN A 66 7.01 -0.39 -34.64
C GLN A 66 6.69 1.11 -34.59
N THR A 67 5.63 1.47 -35.31
CA THR A 67 4.88 2.70 -35.09
C THR A 67 4.52 2.82 -33.61
N PRO A 68 4.79 3.96 -32.94
CA PRO A 68 4.28 4.18 -31.59
C PRO A 68 2.75 4.26 -31.69
N GLN A 69 2.07 3.30 -31.05
CA GLN A 69 0.64 3.40 -30.87
C GLN A 69 0.35 4.66 -30.06
N ARG A 70 -0.33 5.61 -30.71
CA ARG A 70 -1.04 6.71 -30.06
C ARG A 70 -1.99 6.09 -29.05
N THR A 71 -1.67 6.20 -27.78
CA THR A 71 -2.65 5.98 -26.71
C THR A 71 -3.73 7.06 -26.81
N PRO A 72 -5.01 6.70 -26.72
CA PRO A 72 -6.08 7.68 -26.68
C PRO A 72 -5.96 8.49 -25.38
N ARG A 73 -5.94 9.81 -25.58
CA ARG A 73 -6.04 10.87 -24.58
C ARG A 73 -7.17 10.53 -23.60
N ALA A 74 -6.81 10.08 -22.40
CA ALA A 74 -7.75 9.85 -21.32
C ALA A 74 -8.51 11.17 -21.07
N THR A 75 -9.80 11.12 -21.38
CA THR A 75 -10.77 12.16 -21.09
C THR A 75 -10.69 12.51 -19.61
N SER A 76 -10.34 13.77 -19.36
CA SER A 76 -10.52 14.50 -18.11
C SER A 76 -11.81 14.05 -17.44
N ARG A 77 -11.68 13.22 -16.40
CA ARG A 77 -12.71 13.09 -15.38
C ARG A 77 -12.76 14.43 -14.68
N ARG A 78 -13.69 15.28 -15.11
CA ARG A 78 -14.26 16.35 -14.31
C ARG A 78 -14.59 15.74 -12.95
N SER A 79 -13.84 16.10 -11.93
CA SER A 79 -14.28 15.93 -10.56
C SER A 79 -15.60 16.67 -10.40
N PRO A 80 -16.63 16.08 -9.76
CA PRO A 80 -17.81 16.83 -9.39
C PRO A 80 -17.36 17.93 -8.42
N ILE A 81 -17.72 19.16 -8.75
CA ILE A 81 -17.65 20.30 -7.85
C ILE A 81 -18.56 19.94 -6.67
N VAL A 82 -17.97 19.60 -5.53
CA VAL A 82 -18.68 19.58 -4.25
C VAL A 82 -18.89 21.04 -3.90
N ILE A 83 -20.08 21.54 -4.20
CA ILE A 83 -20.59 22.79 -3.63
C ILE A 83 -20.91 22.43 -2.19
N ASP A 84 -19.98 22.74 -1.30
CA ASP A 84 -20.22 22.71 0.14
C ASP A 84 -21.09 23.94 0.46
N ASP A 85 -22.41 23.74 0.37
CA ASP A 85 -23.42 24.62 0.92
C ASP A 85 -23.27 24.59 2.45
N SER A 86 -22.47 25.50 2.97
CA SER A 86 -22.50 25.89 4.38
C SER A 86 -23.31 27.19 4.53
N PRO A 87 -24.61 27.10 4.87
CA PRO A 87 -25.42 28.26 5.20
C PRO A 87 -25.30 28.56 6.71
N ASP A 88 -24.22 29.24 7.10
CA ASP A 88 -24.14 29.88 8.42
C ASP A 88 -23.74 31.35 8.25
N ARG A 89 -24.65 32.10 7.63
CA ARG A 89 -24.78 33.54 7.87
C ARG A 89 -26.11 33.77 8.57
N THR A 90 -26.08 33.65 9.89
CA THR A 90 -27.01 34.36 10.77
C THR A 90 -26.75 35.86 10.62
N ALA A 91 -27.27 36.43 9.54
CA ALA A 91 -27.47 37.87 9.46
C ALA A 91 -28.59 38.19 10.45
N SER A 92 -28.19 38.72 11.61
CA SER A 92 -29.04 39.49 12.49
C SER A 92 -29.62 40.66 11.69
N LEU A 93 -30.86 40.48 11.23
CA LEU A 93 -31.77 41.55 10.87
C LEU A 93 -32.17 42.22 12.19
N ASP A 94 -31.51 43.33 12.50
CA ASP A 94 -32.08 44.34 13.39
C ASP A 94 -33.07 45.15 12.53
N ASP A 95 -34.33 44.72 12.58
CA ASP A 95 -35.49 45.50 12.18
C ASP A 95 -35.70 46.62 13.22
N ASP A 96 -35.16 47.81 12.93
CA ASP A 96 -35.64 49.07 13.48
C ASP A 96 -36.09 49.98 12.33
N ASP A 97 -37.28 49.66 11.83
CA ASP A 97 -38.13 50.58 11.06
C ASP A 97 -38.49 51.78 11.95
N VAL A 98 -37.74 52.87 11.80
CA VAL A 98 -38.20 54.21 12.18
C VAL A 98 -38.50 54.96 10.89
N GLU A 99 -39.77 54.96 10.48
CA GLU A 99 -40.32 55.86 9.47
C GLU A 99 -40.14 57.31 9.91
N LEU A 100 -38.98 57.89 9.60
CA LEU A 100 -38.74 59.32 9.72
C LEU A 100 -39.38 59.99 8.50
N ILE A 101 -40.63 60.42 8.67
CA ILE A 101 -41.38 61.31 7.76
C ILE A 101 -40.47 62.47 7.35
N SER A 102 -39.92 62.39 6.14
CA SER A 102 -39.11 63.47 5.57
C SER A 102 -40.02 64.64 5.19
N PRO A 103 -39.80 65.86 5.73
CA PRO A 103 -40.51 67.03 5.26
C PRO A 103 -40.16 67.32 3.78
N PRO A 104 -41.08 67.91 3.00
CA PRO A 104 -40.85 68.19 1.59
C PRO A 104 -39.59 69.05 1.43
N PRO A 105 -38.74 68.77 0.42
CA PRO A 105 -37.53 69.53 0.21
C PRO A 105 -37.90 70.99 -0.05
N ARG A 106 -37.58 71.87 0.91
CA ARG A 106 -37.59 73.31 0.69
C ARG A 106 -36.74 73.59 -0.54
N ALA A 107 -37.29 74.35 -1.48
CA ALA A 107 -36.61 74.80 -2.69
C ALA A 107 -35.23 75.35 -2.32
N ARG A 108 -34.19 74.52 -2.47
CA ARG A 108 -32.82 74.94 -2.32
C ARG A 108 -32.57 75.88 -3.48
N SER A 109 -32.37 77.15 -3.15
CA SER A 109 -31.81 78.15 -4.04
C SER A 109 -30.68 77.51 -4.83
N VAL A 110 -30.80 77.53 -6.15
CA VAL A 110 -29.76 77.13 -7.09
C VAL A 110 -28.47 77.81 -6.61
N PRO A 111 -27.42 77.06 -6.21
CA PRO A 111 -26.17 77.69 -5.82
C PRO A 111 -25.70 78.52 -7.01
N GLU A 112 -25.53 79.81 -6.80
CA GLU A 112 -24.95 80.71 -7.80
C GLU A 112 -23.69 80.06 -8.38
N ALA A 113 -23.63 79.97 -9.70
CA ALA A 113 -22.50 79.41 -10.41
C ALA A 113 -21.21 80.05 -9.89
N PRO A 114 -20.24 79.28 -9.38
CA PRO A 114 -19.02 79.83 -8.82
C PRO A 114 -18.28 80.60 -9.92
N LYS A 115 -18.34 81.93 -9.85
CA LYS A 115 -17.61 82.83 -10.73
C LYS A 115 -16.12 82.67 -10.42
N GLY A 116 -15.37 82.07 -11.35
CA GLY A 116 -13.92 82.26 -11.43
C GLY A 116 -13.02 81.02 -11.26
N ARG A 117 -13.53 79.79 -11.28
CA ARG A 117 -12.67 78.62 -11.55
C ARG A 117 -12.76 78.24 -13.02
N SER A 118 -11.62 78.13 -13.69
CA SER A 118 -11.57 77.74 -15.09
C SER A 118 -11.96 76.25 -15.18
N TYR A 119 -12.92 75.92 -16.04
CA TYR A 119 -13.37 74.55 -16.30
C TYR A 119 -12.21 73.60 -16.63
N GLU A 120 -11.15 74.15 -17.22
CA GLU A 120 -9.92 73.45 -17.59
C GLU A 120 -9.14 72.94 -16.36
N GLU A 121 -9.07 73.71 -15.27
CA GLU A 121 -8.41 73.28 -14.03
C GLU A 121 -9.14 72.13 -13.34
N ASP A 122 -10.47 72.16 -13.36
CA ASP A 122 -11.29 71.10 -12.75
C ASP A 122 -11.24 69.82 -13.60
N LEU A 123 -11.22 69.95 -14.93
CA LEU A 123 -11.00 68.82 -15.84
C LEU A 123 -9.60 68.21 -15.65
N ALA A 124 -8.56 69.04 -15.54
CA ALA A 124 -7.20 68.58 -15.30
C ALA A 124 -7.06 67.86 -13.95
N LYS A 125 -7.70 68.36 -12.89
CA LYS A 125 -7.73 67.69 -11.59
C LYS A 125 -8.47 66.36 -11.64
N ALA A 126 -9.62 66.30 -12.33
CA ALA A 126 -10.38 65.05 -12.48
C ALA A 126 -9.57 63.98 -13.24
N LEU A 127 -8.86 64.36 -14.30
CA LEU A 127 -7.97 63.47 -15.04
C LEU A 127 -6.79 63.01 -14.18
N ALA A 128 -6.19 63.90 -13.39
CA ALA A 128 -5.09 63.56 -12.49
C ALA A 128 -5.52 62.58 -11.39
N LEU A 129 -6.71 62.79 -10.81
CA LEU A 129 -7.29 61.87 -9.83
C LEU A 129 -7.59 60.50 -10.46
N SER A 130 -8.23 60.48 -11.63
CA SER A 130 -8.51 59.24 -12.36
C SER A 130 -7.24 58.47 -12.70
N LYS A 131 -6.18 59.15 -13.12
CA LYS A 131 -4.88 58.53 -13.38
C LYS A 131 -4.28 57.95 -12.10
N ALA A 132 -4.28 58.68 -10.99
CA ALA A 132 -3.77 58.20 -9.72
C ALA A 132 -4.54 56.98 -9.20
N ASP A 133 -5.86 56.95 -9.39
CA ASP A 133 -6.69 55.81 -9.00
C ASP A 133 -6.43 54.58 -9.89
N ASN A 134 -6.24 54.78 -11.20
CA ASN A 134 -5.84 53.71 -12.11
C ASN A 134 -4.46 53.15 -11.76
N ASP A 135 -3.48 54.01 -11.49
CA ASP A 135 -2.12 53.58 -11.11
C ASP A 135 -2.15 52.76 -9.81
N ARG A 136 -2.97 53.17 -8.83
CA ARG A 136 -3.20 52.41 -7.59
C ARG A 136 -3.90 51.09 -7.83
N ALA A 137 -4.88 51.05 -8.73
CA ALA A 137 -5.59 49.81 -9.09
C ALA A 137 -4.63 48.81 -9.75
N ILE A 138 -3.76 49.28 -10.64
CA ILE A 138 -2.74 48.45 -11.30
C ILE A 138 -1.76 47.88 -10.27
N ALA A 139 -1.23 48.71 -9.36
CA ALA A 139 -0.32 48.25 -8.32
C ALA A 139 -0.95 47.16 -7.44
N ARG A 140 -2.20 47.38 -7.00
CA ARG A 140 -2.94 46.37 -6.20
C ARG A 140 -3.16 45.07 -6.96
N ALA A 141 -3.46 45.13 -8.26
CA ALA A 141 -3.63 43.95 -9.08
C ALA A 141 -2.32 43.15 -9.21
N GLN A 142 -1.20 43.84 -9.41
CA GLN A 142 0.12 43.22 -9.49
C GLN A 142 0.54 42.57 -8.17
N ASP A 143 0.32 43.26 -7.05
CA ASP A 143 0.60 42.71 -5.72
C ASP A 143 -0.25 41.47 -5.44
N ALA A 144 -1.54 41.51 -5.79
CA ALA A 144 -2.45 40.36 -5.63
C ALA A 144 -2.03 39.16 -6.51
N GLU A 145 -1.62 39.40 -7.76
CA GLU A 145 -1.12 38.34 -8.64
C GLU A 145 0.19 37.73 -8.13
N PHE A 146 1.10 38.56 -7.60
CA PHE A 146 2.35 38.10 -7.02
C PHE A 146 2.12 37.25 -5.78
N GLU A 147 1.24 37.68 -4.87
CA GLU A 147 0.86 36.90 -3.69
C GLU A 147 0.19 35.57 -4.06
N ALA A 148 -0.69 35.57 -5.07
CA ALA A 148 -1.31 34.36 -5.58
C ALA A 148 -0.27 33.38 -6.16
N SER A 149 0.70 33.87 -6.92
CA SER A 149 1.80 33.05 -7.46
C SER A 149 2.65 32.45 -6.34
N LEU A 150 3.01 33.24 -5.32
CA LEU A 150 3.76 32.73 -4.17
C LEU A 150 2.98 31.68 -3.38
N ALA A 151 1.67 31.86 -3.22
CA ALA A 151 0.82 30.87 -2.57
C ALA A 151 0.75 29.56 -3.38
N GLU A 152 0.66 29.65 -4.71
CA GLU A 152 0.66 28.48 -5.58
C GLU A 152 1.99 27.71 -5.51
N ASP A 153 3.13 28.43 -5.51
CA ASP A 153 4.45 27.82 -5.40
C ASP A 153 4.65 27.13 -4.05
N ARG A 154 4.22 27.76 -2.95
CA ARG A 154 4.22 27.13 -1.61
C ARG A 154 3.34 25.87 -1.59
N ARG A 155 2.15 25.92 -2.22
CA ARG A 155 1.25 24.76 -2.31
C ARG A 155 1.87 23.63 -3.13
N LYS A 156 2.51 23.95 -4.25
CA LYS A 156 3.21 22.97 -5.10
C LYS A 156 4.38 22.33 -4.37
N ALA A 157 5.18 23.11 -3.64
CA ALA A 157 6.28 22.60 -2.83
C ALA A 157 5.78 21.65 -1.73
N SER A 158 4.82 22.10 -0.91
CA SER A 158 4.23 21.28 0.15
C SER A 158 3.59 19.99 -0.39
N LYS A 159 2.93 20.06 -1.55
CA LYS A 159 2.39 18.86 -2.20
C LYS A 159 3.48 17.88 -2.62
N ARG A 160 4.58 18.36 -3.21
CA ARG A 160 5.71 17.49 -3.61
C ARG A 160 6.34 16.82 -2.40
N ASP A 161 6.55 17.56 -1.32
CA ASP A 161 7.14 17.02 -0.09
C ASP A 161 6.26 15.92 0.52
N ARG A 162 4.93 16.13 0.51
CA ARG A 162 3.96 15.12 0.97
C ARG A 162 3.94 13.89 0.05
N ASP A 163 3.84 14.09 -1.27
CA ASP A 163 3.83 12.99 -2.24
C ASP A 163 5.13 12.16 -2.16
N ASP A 164 6.28 12.80 -1.93
CA ASP A 164 7.56 12.12 -1.78
C ASP A 164 7.70 11.39 -0.45
N LEU A 165 7.13 11.92 0.64
CA LEU A 165 7.06 11.23 1.93
C LEU A 165 6.18 9.98 1.82
N GLU A 166 4.96 10.11 1.28
CA GLU A 166 4.03 9.00 1.10
C GLU A 166 4.63 7.90 0.21
N ARG A 167 5.37 8.27 -0.85
CA ARG A 167 6.10 7.29 -1.68
C ARG A 167 7.20 6.55 -0.92
N ARG A 168 7.93 7.24 -0.05
CA ARG A 168 8.99 6.60 0.76
C ARG A 168 8.39 5.60 1.74
N GLU A 169 7.33 6.00 2.44
CA GLU A 169 6.60 5.13 3.37
C GLU A 169 6.03 3.88 2.65
N GLN A 170 5.40 4.08 1.50
CA GLN A 170 4.89 2.96 0.69
C GLN A 170 6.02 2.02 0.22
N ALA A 171 7.15 2.57 -0.23
CA ALA A 171 8.28 1.76 -0.67
C ALA A 171 8.93 0.99 0.49
N GLU A 172 8.96 1.55 1.70
CA GLU A 172 9.45 0.86 2.89
C GLU A 172 8.51 -0.27 3.32
N LEU A 173 7.19 -0.03 3.32
CA LEU A 173 6.19 -1.06 3.59
C LEU A 173 6.25 -2.20 2.57
N GLU A 174 6.39 -1.88 1.28
CA GLU A 174 6.52 -2.90 0.22
C GLU A 174 7.79 -3.74 0.41
N ARG A 175 8.92 -3.11 0.75
CA ARG A 175 10.16 -3.83 1.06
C ARG A 175 10.03 -4.72 2.29
N ALA A 176 9.39 -4.24 3.35
CA ALA A 176 9.16 -5.03 4.56
C ALA A 176 8.27 -6.26 4.27
N LEU A 177 7.19 -6.07 3.50
CA LEU A 177 6.32 -7.17 3.08
C LEU A 177 7.03 -8.16 2.16
N ALA A 178 7.87 -7.69 1.24
CA ALA A 178 8.67 -8.54 0.37
C ALA A 178 9.69 -9.36 1.17
N ALA A 179 10.38 -8.74 2.14
CA ALA A 179 11.35 -9.42 2.99
C ALA A 179 10.67 -10.49 3.87
N SER A 180 9.52 -10.17 4.48
CA SER A 180 8.74 -11.13 5.27
C SER A 180 8.29 -12.32 4.43
N LYS A 181 7.78 -12.09 3.21
CA LYS A 181 7.40 -13.19 2.30
C LYS A 181 8.60 -14.06 1.93
N GLU A 182 9.75 -13.45 1.69
CA GLU A 182 10.96 -14.20 1.36
C GLU A 182 11.46 -15.04 2.55
N GLU A 183 11.37 -14.51 3.77
CA GLU A 183 11.69 -15.28 4.99
C GLU A 183 10.73 -16.44 5.19
N ASP A 184 9.42 -16.22 5.01
CA ASP A 184 8.40 -17.27 5.11
C ASP A 184 8.60 -18.36 4.06
N ASP A 185 8.90 -17.99 2.80
CA ASP A 185 9.18 -18.94 1.72
C ASP A 185 10.44 -19.75 2.03
N ARG A 186 11.52 -19.11 2.51
CA ARG A 186 12.74 -19.80 2.93
C ARG A 186 12.49 -20.74 4.11
N ALA A 187 11.72 -20.33 5.11
CA ALA A 187 11.35 -21.16 6.26
C ALA A 187 10.47 -22.35 5.84
N ARG A 188 9.55 -22.16 4.89
CA ARG A 188 8.74 -23.25 4.33
C ARG A 188 9.61 -24.25 3.58
N ASP A 189 10.57 -23.78 2.78
CA ASP A 189 11.47 -24.65 2.02
C ASP A 189 12.41 -25.45 2.92
N THR A 190 12.95 -24.85 3.99
CA THR A 190 13.76 -25.59 4.97
C THR A 190 12.95 -26.66 5.69
N ARG A 191 11.71 -26.33 6.12
CA ARG A 191 10.78 -27.29 6.74
C ARG A 191 10.43 -28.43 5.80
N LYS A 192 10.18 -28.15 4.51
CA LYS A 192 9.93 -29.17 3.49
C LYS A 192 11.12 -30.11 3.30
N ARG A 193 12.35 -29.57 3.26
CA ARG A 193 13.57 -30.39 3.13
C ARG A 193 13.79 -31.29 4.34
N ALA A 194 13.61 -30.76 5.56
CA ALA A 194 13.74 -31.53 6.79
C ALA A 194 12.73 -32.69 6.84
N LYS A 195 11.46 -32.40 6.57
CA LYS A 195 10.39 -33.41 6.50
C LYS A 195 10.62 -34.44 5.42
N LYS A 196 11.09 -34.04 4.24
CA LYS A 196 11.42 -34.98 3.17
C LYS A 196 12.48 -35.99 3.61
N ALA A 197 13.50 -35.56 4.36
CA ALA A 197 14.52 -36.46 4.91
C ALA A 197 13.92 -37.43 5.95
N GLU A 198 13.10 -36.94 6.88
CA GLU A 198 12.38 -37.76 7.87
C GLU A 198 11.43 -38.77 7.22
N PHE A 199 10.81 -38.36 6.11
CA PHE A 199 9.90 -39.21 5.38
C PHE A 199 10.60 -40.26 4.50
N GLN A 200 11.88 -40.08 4.18
CA GLN A 200 12.67 -41.07 3.43
C GLN A 200 13.29 -42.14 4.33
N THR A 201 13.48 -41.87 5.62
CA THR A 201 13.90 -42.90 6.57
C THR A 201 12.78 -43.93 6.73
N VAL A 202 13.08 -45.18 6.39
CA VAL A 202 12.14 -46.31 6.47
C VAL A 202 11.78 -46.51 7.94
N GLN A 203 10.51 -46.25 8.30
CA GLN A 203 10.02 -46.57 9.64
C GLN A 203 10.03 -48.10 9.81
N GLU A 204 10.65 -48.56 10.91
CA GLU A 204 10.55 -49.95 11.33
C GLU A 204 9.07 -50.32 11.53
N PRO A 205 8.67 -51.55 11.15
CA PRO A 205 7.27 -51.95 11.18
C PRO A 205 6.76 -51.99 12.62
N THR A 206 5.95 -51.00 13.02
CA THR A 206 5.08 -51.09 14.18
C THR A 206 3.83 -51.92 13.83
N ASP A 207 3.23 -52.57 14.83
CA ASP A 207 2.08 -53.47 14.62
C ASP A 207 0.77 -52.72 14.26
N ASP A 208 0.61 -51.45 14.66
CA ASP A 208 -0.60 -50.64 14.41
C ASP A 208 -0.36 -49.51 13.40
N VAL A 209 -0.52 -49.86 12.13
CA VAL A 209 -0.19 -48.98 11.00
C VAL A 209 -1.40 -48.80 10.08
N VAL A 210 -1.64 -47.56 9.66
CA VAL A 210 -2.59 -47.20 8.61
C VAL A 210 -1.85 -46.96 7.30
N ARG A 211 -2.30 -47.63 6.24
CA ARG A 211 -1.78 -47.47 4.88
C ARG A 211 -2.59 -46.43 4.12
N VAL A 212 -1.98 -45.28 3.86
CA VAL A 212 -2.59 -44.16 3.14
C VAL A 212 -2.14 -44.17 1.68
N ARG A 213 -3.10 -44.24 0.77
CA ARG A 213 -2.90 -44.10 -0.69
C ARG A 213 -3.41 -42.75 -1.13
N LEU A 214 -2.54 -41.88 -1.60
CA LEU A 214 -2.86 -40.56 -2.11
C LEU A 214 -2.81 -40.57 -3.64
N ARG A 215 -3.83 -40.01 -4.28
CA ARG A 215 -3.82 -39.72 -5.72
C ARG A 215 -3.68 -38.22 -5.93
N LEU A 216 -2.66 -37.82 -6.68
CA LEU A 216 -2.34 -36.44 -7.01
C LEU A 216 -3.13 -35.98 -8.26
N PRO A 217 -3.28 -34.66 -8.47
CA PRO A 217 -3.95 -34.09 -9.65
C PRO A 217 -3.32 -34.51 -10.98
N ASP A 218 -2.02 -34.80 -10.99
CA ASP A 218 -1.27 -35.28 -12.16
C ASP A 218 -1.52 -36.77 -12.47
N GLY A 219 -2.36 -37.45 -11.68
CA GLY A 219 -2.68 -38.86 -11.80
C GLY A 219 -1.68 -39.80 -11.10
N ARG A 220 -0.60 -39.28 -10.52
CA ARG A 220 0.36 -40.11 -9.76
C ARG A 220 -0.25 -40.56 -8.45
N ALA A 221 0.13 -41.77 -8.01
CA ALA A 221 -0.26 -42.30 -6.72
C ALA A 221 0.95 -42.37 -5.78
N LEU A 222 0.79 -41.87 -4.56
CA LEU A 222 1.75 -42.01 -3.46
C LEU A 222 1.16 -42.96 -2.42
N GLU A 223 1.95 -43.90 -1.92
CA GLU A 223 1.52 -44.81 -0.85
C GLU A 223 2.49 -44.69 0.32
N ARG A 224 1.96 -44.53 1.52
CA ARG A 224 2.74 -44.48 2.75
C ARG A 224 2.01 -45.15 3.90
N ARG A 225 2.81 -45.73 4.80
CA ARG A 225 2.40 -46.26 6.08
C ARG A 225 2.62 -45.21 7.16
N PHE A 226 1.61 -44.99 8.00
CA PHE A 226 1.65 -44.10 9.15
C PHE A 226 1.27 -44.89 10.41
N ASP A 227 1.93 -44.62 11.52
CA ASP A 227 1.53 -45.15 12.82
C ASP A 227 0.16 -44.58 13.20
N ARG A 228 -0.80 -45.46 13.46
CA ARG A 228 -2.19 -45.08 13.69
C ARG A 228 -2.37 -44.24 14.94
N SER A 229 -1.55 -44.51 15.96
CA SER A 229 -1.70 -43.94 17.29
C SER A 229 -1.12 -42.53 17.39
N THR A 230 -0.01 -42.28 16.69
CA THR A 230 0.75 -41.04 16.76
C THR A 230 0.49 -40.11 15.59
N ALA A 231 0.15 -40.63 14.41
CA ALA A 231 0.08 -39.80 13.21
C ALA A 231 -1.18 -38.93 13.15
N SER A 232 -0.97 -37.67 12.80
CA SER A 232 -2.00 -36.65 12.63
C SER A 232 -2.31 -36.38 11.16
N LEU A 233 -3.45 -35.73 10.89
CA LEU A 233 -3.74 -35.21 9.56
C LEU A 233 -2.77 -34.13 9.10
N ALA A 234 -2.12 -33.41 10.04
CA ALA A 234 -1.08 -32.45 9.72
C ALA A 234 0.14 -33.15 9.11
N ASP A 235 0.58 -34.28 9.68
CA ASP A 235 1.70 -35.08 9.17
C ASP A 235 1.44 -35.62 7.76
N LEU A 236 0.18 -35.96 7.48
CA LEU A 236 -0.23 -36.39 6.15
C LEU A 236 -0.16 -35.23 5.13
N ARG A 237 -0.64 -34.04 5.48
CA ARG A 237 -0.52 -32.84 4.62
C ARG A 237 0.95 -32.50 4.37
N ASP A 238 1.75 -32.58 5.42
CA ASP A 238 3.19 -32.37 5.38
C ASP A 238 3.91 -33.37 4.47
N PHE A 239 3.49 -34.63 4.49
CA PHE A 239 3.97 -35.66 3.57
C PHE A 239 3.64 -35.34 2.11
N VAL A 240 2.41 -34.89 1.83
CA VAL A 240 2.01 -34.46 0.48
C VAL A 240 2.87 -33.28 0.03
N GLU A 241 3.05 -32.26 0.87
CA GLU A 241 3.88 -31.09 0.54
C GLU A 241 5.36 -31.43 0.31
N ALA A 242 5.91 -32.38 1.06
CA ALA A 242 7.32 -32.74 1.00
C ALA A 242 7.66 -33.67 -0.18
N MET A 243 6.76 -34.59 -0.53
CA MET A 243 7.03 -35.63 -1.54
C MET A 243 6.50 -35.29 -2.92
N ALA A 244 5.39 -34.55 -3.01
CA ALA A 244 4.84 -34.16 -4.30
C ALA A 244 5.47 -32.83 -4.73
N SER A 245 6.49 -32.89 -5.60
CA SER A 245 7.07 -31.70 -6.24
C SER A 245 6.04 -30.89 -7.05
N THR A 246 4.92 -31.53 -7.40
CA THR A 246 3.82 -30.98 -8.20
C THR A 246 2.56 -30.75 -7.37
N ALA A 247 2.62 -30.86 -6.03
CA ALA A 247 1.46 -30.54 -5.21
C ALA A 247 1.11 -29.05 -5.29
N PRO A 248 -0.19 -28.70 -5.36
CA PRO A 248 -0.63 -27.31 -5.28
C PRO A 248 -0.20 -26.66 -3.96
N LYS A 249 -0.09 -25.32 -3.94
CA LYS A 249 0.15 -24.58 -2.69
C LYS A 249 -1.05 -24.68 -1.75
N ASN A 250 -2.26 -24.67 -2.29
CA ASN A 250 -3.52 -24.77 -1.58
C ASN A 250 -4.29 -26.00 -2.09
N PHE A 251 -4.19 -27.10 -1.34
CA PHE A 251 -4.91 -28.33 -1.69
C PHE A 251 -5.85 -28.77 -0.58
N ALA A 252 -6.88 -29.51 -0.97
CA ALA A 252 -7.78 -30.20 -0.07
C ALA A 252 -7.55 -31.71 -0.19
N LEU A 253 -7.61 -32.40 0.96
CA LEU A 253 -7.67 -33.85 1.01
C LEU A 253 -9.13 -34.28 0.95
N VAL A 254 -9.47 -35.14 0.01
CA VAL A 254 -10.81 -35.68 -0.18
C VAL A 254 -10.73 -37.20 -0.05
N ASP A 255 -11.59 -37.81 0.75
CA ASP A 255 -11.66 -39.26 0.82
C ASP A 255 -12.23 -39.82 -0.49
N ALA A 256 -11.55 -40.80 -1.09
CA ALA A 256 -11.97 -41.38 -2.36
C ALA A 256 -13.27 -42.19 -2.23
N ALA A 257 -13.55 -42.75 -1.05
CA ALA A 257 -14.74 -43.56 -0.82
C ALA A 257 -15.99 -42.70 -0.60
N SER A 258 -15.93 -41.78 0.35
CA SER A 258 -17.07 -40.92 0.70
C SER A 258 -17.18 -39.65 -0.14
N ARG A 259 -16.11 -39.27 -0.85
CA ARG A 259 -15.96 -37.96 -1.53
C ARG A 259 -16.10 -36.76 -0.60
N ASN A 260 -16.00 -36.98 0.71
CA ASN A 260 -16.06 -35.91 1.69
C ASN A 260 -14.70 -35.23 1.80
N ARG A 261 -14.73 -33.90 1.87
CA ARG A 261 -13.54 -33.10 2.15
C ARG A 261 -13.14 -33.28 3.61
N ILE A 262 -11.87 -33.60 3.82
CA ILE A 262 -11.30 -33.79 5.15
C ILE A 262 -10.78 -32.45 5.63
N THR A 263 -11.48 -31.86 6.60
CA THR A 263 -11.12 -30.58 7.23
C THR A 263 -10.71 -30.80 8.68
N GLY A 264 -9.79 -29.96 9.18
CA GLY A 264 -9.33 -29.99 10.57
C GLY A 264 -8.03 -30.76 10.79
N ASP A 265 -7.62 -30.84 12.06
CA ASP A 265 -6.32 -31.34 12.51
C ASP A 265 -6.45 -32.61 13.37
N GLY A 266 -7.45 -33.44 13.06
CA GLY A 266 -7.69 -34.70 13.77
C GLY A 266 -6.59 -35.75 13.59
N SER A 267 -6.66 -36.81 14.40
CA SER A 267 -5.83 -38.01 14.23
C SER A 267 -6.25 -38.80 12.98
N LEU A 268 -5.29 -39.46 12.34
CA LEU A 268 -5.57 -40.38 11.22
C LEU A 268 -6.44 -41.58 11.64
N ALA A 269 -6.42 -41.95 12.92
CA ALA A 269 -7.21 -43.06 13.45
C ALA A 269 -8.73 -42.83 13.33
N THR A 270 -9.19 -41.58 13.46
CA THR A 270 -10.63 -41.27 13.36
C THR A 270 -11.12 -41.31 11.92
N LEU A 271 -10.23 -41.00 10.98
CA LEU A 271 -10.55 -40.97 9.56
C LEU A 271 -10.50 -42.37 8.92
N ALA A 272 -9.50 -43.17 9.29
CA ALA A 272 -9.35 -44.52 8.79
C ALA A 272 -9.90 -45.52 9.82
N SER A 273 -11.18 -45.88 9.70
CA SER A 273 -11.77 -46.97 10.48
C SER A 273 -11.11 -48.34 10.17
N GLY A 274 -10.54 -48.50 8.97
CA GLY A 274 -9.79 -49.69 8.55
C GLY A 274 -8.27 -49.53 8.49
N ALA A 275 -7.57 -50.59 8.08
CA ALA A 275 -6.11 -50.62 7.93
C ALA A 275 -5.59 -49.82 6.72
N SER A 276 -6.47 -49.38 5.81
CA SER A 276 -6.06 -48.56 4.68
C SER A 276 -7.11 -47.54 4.28
N ILE A 277 -6.65 -46.38 3.83
CA ILE A 277 -7.48 -45.28 3.33
C ILE A 277 -6.94 -44.78 1.98
N ALA A 278 -7.86 -44.41 1.08
CA ALA A 278 -7.53 -43.85 -0.22
C ALA A 278 -8.02 -42.40 -0.28
N LEU A 279 -7.12 -41.48 -0.60
CA LEU A 279 -7.35 -40.05 -0.57
C LEU A 279 -7.00 -39.44 -1.93
N LEU A 280 -7.72 -38.38 -2.28
CA LEU A 280 -7.54 -37.56 -3.47
C LEU A 280 -7.02 -36.20 -3.02
N VAL A 281 -5.95 -35.72 -3.66
CA VAL A 281 -5.45 -34.36 -3.50
C VAL A 281 -6.09 -33.52 -4.58
N VAL A 282 -6.88 -32.53 -4.17
CA VAL A 282 -7.61 -31.62 -5.07
C VAL A 282 -7.02 -30.23 -4.91
N ASP A 283 -6.69 -29.59 -6.04
CA ASP A 283 -6.30 -28.18 -6.06
C ASP A 283 -7.53 -27.31 -5.78
N VAL A 284 -7.43 -26.39 -4.82
CA VAL A 284 -8.53 -25.49 -4.45
C VAL A 284 -8.55 -24.25 -5.33
N ASP A 285 -7.41 -23.90 -5.94
CA ASP A 285 -7.25 -22.67 -6.72
C ASP A 285 -7.39 -22.89 -8.24
N ALA A 286 -7.54 -24.14 -8.68
CA ALA A 286 -7.68 -24.54 -10.09
C ALA A 286 -9.13 -24.41 -10.61
#